data_AF-X1KEX7-F1
#
_entry.id   AF-X1KEX7-F1
#
_cell.length_a   1.000
_cell.length_b   1.000
_cell.length_c   1.000
_cell.angle_alpha   90.00
_cell.angle_beta   90.00
_cell.angle_gamma   90.00
#
_symmetry.space_group_name_H-M   'P 1'
#
loop_
_entity.id
_entity.type
_entity.pdbx_description
1 polymer ?
#
loop_
_entity_poly.entity_id
_entity_poly.type
_entity_poly.pdbx_seq_one_letter_code
_entity_poly.pdbx_strand_id
1 'polypeptide(L)'
;MIDIIATDHAPHTKADKLCEFDLAAFGISNFETALGSLMSLVHDGQLTLATLITKLTYEPSRIIGNKYGKLGTLDIGASADITIFDPDLE
;
A
#
# COMPACT_ATOMS: atom_id res chain seq x y z
N MET A 1 12.86 -12.78 0.25
CA MET A 1 11.40 -12.96 0.44
C MET A 1 10.88 -11.69 1.09
N ILE A 2 9.79 -11.11 0.59
CA ILE A 2 9.18 -9.88 1.14
C ILE A 2 7.83 -10.25 1.74
N ASP A 3 7.64 -9.93 3.03
CA ASP A 3 6.43 -10.31 3.77
C ASP A 3 5.25 -9.37 3.52
N ILE A 4 5.49 -8.06 3.48
CA ILE A 4 4.46 -7.01 3.32
C ILE A 4 4.94 -5.87 2.42
N ILE A 5 4.00 -5.09 1.91
CA ILE A 5 4.26 -3.79 1.28
C ILE A 5 3.60 -2.70 2.14
N ALA A 6 4.37 -1.65 2.45
CA ALA A 6 3.91 -0.46 3.17
C ALA A 6 4.45 0.79 2.47
N THR A 7 3.74 1.91 2.60
CA THR A 7 4.01 3.12 1.78
C THR A 7 5.11 4.02 2.31
N ASP A 8 5.46 3.88 3.60
CA ASP A 8 6.24 4.85 4.35
C ASP A 8 5.79 6.30 4.07
N HIS A 9 4.47 6.52 4.08
CA HIS A 9 3.89 7.83 3.77
C HIS A 9 4.38 8.88 4.78
N ALA A 10 5.29 9.75 4.32
CA ALA A 10 5.96 10.78 5.10
C ALA A 10 5.88 12.11 4.34
N PRO A 11 4.71 12.79 4.36
CA PRO A 11 4.47 14.01 3.59
C PRO A 11 5.26 15.19 4.16
N HIS A 12 5.76 16.04 3.25
CA HIS A 12 6.45 17.28 3.57
C HIS A 12 5.90 18.43 2.72
N THR A 13 6.05 19.66 3.21
CA THR A 13 5.64 20.82 2.42
C THR A 13 6.55 20.99 1.22
N LYS A 14 6.10 21.77 0.23
CA LYS A 14 6.94 22.11 -0.92
C LYS A 14 8.23 22.84 -0.49
N ALA A 15 8.16 23.69 0.54
CA ALA A 15 9.31 24.44 1.04
C ALA A 15 10.37 23.50 1.64
N ASP A 16 9.95 22.48 2.39
CA ASP A 16 10.86 21.49 3.00
C ASP A 16 11.62 20.64 1.97
N LYS A 17 11.15 20.63 0.72
CA LYS A 17 11.72 19.86 -0.39
C LYS A 17 12.43 20.74 -1.44
N LEU A 18 12.13 22.04 -1.50
CA LEU A 18 12.70 23.00 -2.45
C LEU A 18 13.94 23.68 -1.87
N CYS A 19 14.95 22.89 -1.55
CA CYS A 19 16.25 23.36 -1.08
C CYS A 19 17.37 22.45 -1.61
N GLU A 20 18.60 22.71 -1.20
CA GLU A 20 19.76 21.89 -1.50
C GLU A 20 19.55 20.44 -1.03
N PHE A 21 20.14 19.50 -1.76
CA PHE A 21 19.88 18.07 -1.57
C PHE A 21 20.18 17.58 -0.15
N ASP A 22 21.22 18.10 0.48
CA ASP A 22 21.63 17.78 1.84
C ASP A 22 20.74 18.42 2.92
N LEU A 23 19.94 19.43 2.57
CA LEU A 23 18.99 20.10 3.45
C LEU A 23 17.54 19.64 3.27
N ALA A 24 17.23 18.97 2.15
CA ALA A 24 15.88 18.53 1.83
C ALA A 24 15.36 17.47 2.81
N ALA A 25 14.14 17.65 3.29
CA ALA A 25 13.51 16.68 4.20
C ALA A 25 13.34 15.31 3.55
N PHE A 26 13.60 14.24 4.32
CA PHE A 26 13.38 12.86 3.88
C PHE A 26 11.88 12.52 3.87
N GLY A 27 11.43 11.76 2.87
CA GLY A 27 10.04 11.31 2.77
C GLY A 27 9.29 11.86 1.56
N ILE A 28 8.23 11.14 1.19
CA ILE A 28 7.32 11.44 0.06
C ILE A 28 5.87 11.03 0.39
N SER A 29 4.93 11.56 -0.40
CA SER A 29 3.51 11.21 -0.33
C SER A 29 3.16 10.05 -1.26
N ASN A 30 2.62 8.95 -0.71
CA ASN A 30 2.35 7.73 -1.48
C ASN A 30 1.00 7.08 -1.16
N PHE A 31 0.22 7.60 -0.21
CA PHE A 31 -0.90 6.83 0.33
C PHE A 31 -2.02 6.61 -0.70
N GLU A 32 -2.29 7.63 -1.51
CA GLU A 32 -3.32 7.61 -2.56
C GLU A 32 -2.84 6.90 -3.84
N THR A 33 -1.52 6.85 -4.08
CA THR A 33 -0.94 6.35 -5.33
C THR A 33 -0.41 4.93 -5.23
N ALA A 34 -0.25 4.38 -4.02
CA ALA A 34 0.41 3.08 -3.81
C ALA A 34 -0.21 1.94 -4.63
N LEU A 35 -1.54 1.77 -4.60
CA LEU A 35 -2.19 0.68 -5.34
C LEU A 35 -1.98 0.84 -6.85
N GLY A 36 -2.26 2.03 -7.40
CA GLY A 36 -2.08 2.30 -8.83
C GLY A 36 -0.63 2.11 -9.28
N SER A 37 0.34 2.64 -8.53
CA SER A 37 1.76 2.47 -8.85
C SER A 37 2.19 1.00 -8.82
N LEU A 38 1.71 0.20 -7.87
CA LEU A 38 2.05 -1.22 -7.77
C LEU A 38 1.32 -2.10 -8.81
N MET A 39 0.16 -1.66 -9.32
CA MET A 39 -0.54 -2.36 -10.40
C MET A 39 0.29 -2.43 -11.68
N SER A 40 1.21 -1.50 -11.91
CA SER A 40 2.17 -1.59 -13.03
C SER A 40 2.92 -2.92 -13.06
N LEU A 41 3.33 -3.46 -11.90
CA LEU A 41 4.00 -4.77 -11.80
C LEU A 41 3.07 -5.93 -12.16
N VAL A 42 1.76 -5.77 -11.94
CA VAL A 42 0.74 -6.74 -12.32
C VAL A 42 0.51 -6.69 -13.82
N HIS A 43 0.36 -5.50 -14.39
CA HIS A 43 0.21 -5.29 -15.83
C HIS A 43 1.43 -5.76 -16.63
N ASP A 44 2.63 -5.57 -16.09
CA ASP A 44 3.89 -6.06 -16.65
C ASP A 44 4.09 -7.59 -16.48
N GLY A 45 3.17 -8.29 -15.80
CA GLY A 45 3.27 -9.73 -15.54
C GLY A 45 4.37 -10.14 -14.55
N GLN A 46 4.95 -9.18 -13.81
CA GLN A 46 6.00 -9.42 -12.82
C GLN A 46 5.42 -9.89 -11.47
N LEU A 47 4.16 -9.57 -11.19
CA LEU A 47 3.46 -9.91 -9.97
C LEU A 47 2.02 -10.35 -10.27
N THR A 48 1.49 -11.33 -9.54
CA THR A 48 0.05 -11.63 -9.66
C THR A 48 -0.78 -10.65 -8.84
N LEU A 49 -1.99 -10.32 -9.29
CA LEU A 49 -2.91 -9.46 -8.54
C LEU A 49 -3.18 -9.99 -7.12
N ALA A 50 -3.37 -11.32 -7.00
CA ALA A 50 -3.58 -11.97 -5.71
C ALA A 50 -2.38 -11.75 -4.77
N THR A 51 -1.16 -11.89 -5.27
CA THR A 51 0.05 -11.63 -4.47
C THR A 51 0.11 -10.17 -4.03
N LEU A 52 -0.16 -9.21 -4.92
CA LEU A 52 -0.19 -7.79 -4.57
C LEU A 52 -1.19 -7.50 -3.44
N ILE A 53 -2.43 -7.95 -3.61
CA ILE A 53 -3.50 -7.75 -2.61
C ILE A 53 -3.11 -8.40 -1.28
N THR A 54 -2.61 -9.64 -1.28
CA THR A 54 -2.15 -10.34 -0.07
C THR A 54 -1.06 -9.56 0.67
N LYS A 55 -0.10 -8.97 -0.04
CA LYS A 55 1.02 -8.22 0.56
C LYS A 55 0.63 -6.84 1.09
N LEU A 56 -0.47 -6.25 0.59
CA LEU A 56 -1.03 -4.99 1.07
C LEU A 56 -2.09 -5.16 2.18
N THR A 57 -2.71 -6.33 2.32
CA THR A 57 -3.88 -6.52 3.20
C THR A 57 -3.69 -7.64 4.23
N TYR A 58 -3.74 -8.90 3.78
CA TYR A 58 -3.73 -10.08 4.64
C TYR A 58 -2.42 -10.28 5.41
N GLU A 59 -1.27 -10.07 4.78
CA GLU A 59 0.03 -10.26 5.45
C GLU A 59 0.29 -9.22 6.55
N PRO A 60 0.03 -7.91 6.32
CA PRO A 60 0.03 -6.93 7.41
C PRO A 60 -0.93 -7.30 8.54
N SER A 61 -2.17 -7.73 8.21
CA SER A 61 -3.17 -8.08 9.23
C SER A 61 -2.74 -9.30 10.07
N ARG A 62 -2.11 -10.29 9.44
CA ARG A 62 -1.52 -11.45 10.13
C ARG A 62 -0.41 -11.05 11.10
N ILE A 63 0.44 -10.09 10.74
CA ILE A 63 1.56 -9.63 11.58
C ILE A 63 1.07 -8.84 12.80
N ILE A 64 0.10 -7.94 12.63
CA ILE A 64 -0.48 -7.16 13.75
C ILE A 64 -1.38 -8.02 14.65
N GLY A 65 -1.92 -9.12 14.12
CA GLY A 65 -2.75 -10.08 14.82
C GLY A 65 -4.17 -9.58 15.10
N ASN A 66 -4.92 -10.34 15.89
CA ASN A 66 -6.38 -10.17 16.04
C ASN A 66 -6.80 -9.11 17.08
N LYS A 67 -5.88 -8.26 17.55
CA LYS A 67 -6.17 -7.24 18.58
C LYS A 67 -7.24 -6.24 18.13
N TYR A 68 -7.39 -6.06 16.83
CA TYR A 68 -8.30 -5.10 16.21
C TYR A 68 -9.43 -5.80 15.43
N GLY A 69 -9.74 -7.05 15.78
CA GLY A 69 -10.71 -7.87 15.07
C GLY A 69 -10.10 -8.58 13.86
N LYS A 70 -10.97 -9.00 12.92
CA LYS A 70 -10.60 -9.76 11.72
C LYS A 70 -10.44 -8.78 10.55
N LEU A 71 -9.18 -8.45 10.23
CA LEU A 71 -8.80 -7.46 9.22
C LEU A 71 -8.16 -8.11 7.97
N GLY A 72 -8.14 -7.38 6.85
CA GLY A 72 -7.44 -7.80 5.63
C GLY A 72 -8.03 -9.06 4.98
N THR A 73 -9.34 -9.29 5.12
CA THR A 73 -10.06 -10.43 4.55
C THR A 73 -11.47 -10.04 4.13
N LEU A 74 -12.05 -10.79 3.20
CA LEU A 74 -13.45 -10.69 2.76
C LEU A 74 -14.28 -11.88 3.29
N ASP A 75 -14.16 -12.16 4.58
CA ASP A 75 -14.90 -13.24 5.25
C ASP A 75 -16.16 -12.72 5.94
N ILE A 76 -17.16 -13.60 6.06
CA ILE A 76 -18.36 -13.34 6.87
C ILE A 76 -17.94 -13.00 8.32
N GLY A 77 -18.46 -11.88 8.83
CA GLY A 77 -18.17 -11.39 10.18
C GLY A 77 -16.87 -10.59 10.34
N ALA A 78 -16.12 -10.36 9.25
CA ALA A 78 -14.99 -9.43 9.25
C ALA A 78 -15.44 -7.96 9.13
N SER A 79 -14.51 -7.01 9.33
CA SER A 79 -14.78 -5.59 9.09
C SER A 79 -15.13 -5.35 7.62
N ALA A 80 -16.02 -4.40 7.34
CA ALA A 80 -16.43 -4.02 5.99
C ALA A 80 -15.42 -3.05 5.33
N ASP A 81 -14.12 -3.34 5.48
CA ASP A 81 -13.03 -2.53 4.95
C ASP A 81 -12.77 -2.94 3.49
N ILE A 82 -13.55 -2.36 2.57
CA ILE A 82 -13.61 -2.79 1.17
C ILE A 82 -13.24 -1.63 0.26
N THR A 83 -12.37 -1.91 -0.72
CA THR A 83 -12.08 -1.01 -1.85
C THR A 83 -12.51 -1.70 -3.14
N ILE A 84 -13.24 -0.97 -3.98
CA ILE A 84 -13.58 -1.38 -5.34
C ILE A 84 -12.70 -0.56 -6.28
N PHE A 85 -11.98 -1.22 -7.17
CA PHE A 85 -11.17 -0.57 -8.19
C PHE A 85 -11.29 -1.34 -9.51
N ASP A 86 -11.08 -0.63 -10.61
CA ASP A 86 -10.99 -1.22 -11.93
C ASP A 86 -9.53 -1.66 -12.16
N PRO A 87 -9.25 -2.98 -12.31
CA PRO A 87 -7.90 -3.46 -12.50
C PRO A 87 -7.31 -3.13 -13.88
N ASP A 88 -8.14 -2.72 -14.86
CA ASP A 88 -7.72 -2.45 -16.23
C ASP A 88 -7.69 -0.93 -16.56
N LEU A 89 -7.99 -0.07 -15.58
CA LEU A 89 -7.93 1.38 -15.71
C LEU A 89 -6.51 1.90 -15.48
N GLU A 90 -5.87 2.41 -16.53
CA GLU A 90 -4.59 3.16 -16.49
C GLU A 90 -4.79 4.66 -16.23
#